data_AF-A0A6P0SV20-F1
#
_entry.id   AF-A0A6P0SV20-F1
#
_cell.length_a   1.000
_cell.length_b   1.000
_cell.length_c   1.000
_cell.angle_alpha   90.00
_cell.angle_beta   90.00
_cell.angle_gamma   90.00
#
_symmetry.space_group_name_H-M   'P 1'
#
loop_
_entity.id
_entity.type
_entity.pdbx_description
1 polymer ?
#
loop_
_entity_poly.entity_id
_entity_poly.type
_entity_poly.pdbx_seq_one_letter_code
_entity_poly.pdbx_strand_id
1 'polypeptide(L)' 'MNKPEDELTLQLDPRPQEKVSLDIPTDTLASLKKVAASRDMSCEALLKLYIGQGLRQDLAKSFYKRVLEATAEAE' A
#
# COMPACT_ATOMS: atom_id res chain seq x y z
N MET A 1 39.51 -27.98 2.57
CA MET A 1 38.86 -27.09 3.55
C MET A 1 38.16 -25.99 2.80
N ASN A 2 36.91 -25.72 3.20
CA ASN A 2 35.99 -24.63 2.87
C ASN A 2 35.63 -24.39 1.39
N LYS A 3 34.43 -24.87 1.02
CA LYS A 3 33.69 -24.44 -0.17
C LYS A 3 33.32 -22.95 0.00
N PRO A 4 33.35 -22.16 -1.09
CA PRO A 4 33.03 -20.75 -1.03
C PRO A 4 31.56 -20.61 -0.64
N GLU A 5 31.31 -19.64 0.22
CA GLU A 5 30.02 -19.07 0.59
C GLU A 5 28.88 -19.39 -0.39
N ASP A 6 27.96 -20.27 0.02
CA ASP A 6 26.65 -20.42 -0.62
C ASP A 6 26.01 -19.03 -0.70
N GLU A 7 25.86 -18.50 -1.92
CA GLU A 7 25.17 -17.25 -2.19
C GLU A 7 23.76 -17.32 -1.59
N LEU A 8 23.54 -16.58 -0.50
CA LEU A 8 22.22 -16.40 0.11
C LEU A 8 21.28 -15.75 -0.92
N THR A 9 20.59 -16.60 -1.68
CA THR A 9 19.59 -16.18 -2.65
C THR A 9 18.33 -15.78 -1.89
N LEU A 10 18.06 -14.47 -1.85
CA LEU A 10 16.86 -13.92 -1.24
C LEU A 10 15.63 -14.33 -2.07
N GLN A 11 14.96 -15.41 -1.66
CA GLN A 11 13.71 -15.83 -2.29
C GLN A 11 12.56 -14.95 -1.78
N LEU A 12 12.25 -13.90 -2.54
CA LEU A 12 11.10 -13.05 -2.28
C LEU A 12 9.85 -13.72 -2.86
N ASP A 13 8.98 -14.23 -1.99
CA ASP A 13 7.66 -14.70 -2.40
C ASP A 13 6.77 -13.51 -2.78
N PRO A 14 6.39 -13.36 -4.06
CA PRO A 14 5.52 -12.28 -4.47
C PRO A 14 4.12 -12.49 -3.88
N ARG A 15 3.54 -11.44 -3.30
CA ARG A 15 2.12 -11.50 -2.91
C ARG A 15 1.25 -11.67 -4.15
N PRO A 16 0.14 -12.42 -4.07
CA PRO A 16 -0.88 -12.42 -5.10
C PRO A 16 -1.33 -10.98 -5.40
N GLN A 17 -1.37 -10.62 -6.68
CA GLN A 17 -1.73 -9.29 -7.16
C GLN A 17 -2.73 -9.41 -8.30
N GLU A 18 -3.69 -8.51 -8.31
CA GLU A 18 -4.62 -8.32 -9.43
C GLU A 18 -4.34 -6.97 -10.09
N LYS A 19 -4.40 -6.92 -11.42
CA LYS A 19 -4.24 -5.67 -12.17
C LYS A 19 -5.56 -4.92 -12.22
N VAL A 20 -5.53 -3.66 -11.80
CA VAL A 20 -6.68 -2.75 -11.89
C VAL A 20 -6.33 -1.64 -12.87
N SER A 21 -7.16 -1.47 -13.91
CA SER A 21 -7.05 -0.37 -14.88
C SER A 21 -8.05 0.72 -14.53
N LEU A 22 -7.59 1.98 -14.50
CA LEU A 22 -8.40 3.15 -14.16
C LEU A 22 -8.06 4.31 -15.11
N ASP A 23 -9.07 5.00 -15.61
CA ASP A 23 -8.88 6.27 -16.30
C ASP A 23 -8.66 7.39 -15.27
N ILE A 24 -7.56 8.13 -15.42
CA ILE A 24 -7.19 9.23 -14.52
C ILE A 24 -7.15 10.53 -15.35
N PRO A 25 -7.79 11.61 -14.89
CA PRO A 25 -7.66 12.91 -15.54
C PRO A 25 -6.18 13.32 -15.73
N THR A 26 -5.87 13.89 -16.89
CA THR A 26 -4.48 14.18 -17.29
C THR A 26 -3.79 15.17 -16.36
N ASP A 27 -4.53 16.16 -15.86
CA ASP A 27 -4.11 17.13 -14.85
C ASP A 27 -3.81 16.46 -13.49
N THR A 28 -4.63 15.50 -13.10
CA THR A 28 -4.42 14.70 -11.88
C THR A 28 -3.17 13.85 -12.02
N LEU A 29 -2.96 13.20 -13.17
CA LEU A 29 -1.74 12.44 -13.45
C LEU A 29 -0.49 13.34 -13.43
N ALA A 30 -0.57 14.55 -13.97
CA ALA A 30 0.53 15.52 -13.91
C ALA A 30 0.87 15.91 -12.46
N SER A 31 -0.15 16.13 -11.64
CA SER A 31 0.01 16.42 -10.21
C SER A 31 0.64 15.24 -9.45
N LEU A 32 0.19 14.02 -9.72
CA LEU A 32 0.77 12.80 -9.14
C LEU A 32 2.25 12.65 -9.49
N LYS A 33 2.62 12.86 -10.76
CA LYS A 33 4.01 12.81 -11.20
C LYS A 33 4.89 13.86 -10.50
N LYS A 34 4.38 15.09 -10.35
CA LYS A 34 5.09 16.17 -9.62
C LYS A 34 5.35 15.78 -8.16
N VAL A 35 4.35 15.25 -7.48
CA VAL A 35 4.48 14.84 -6.08
C VAL A 35 5.42 13.65 -5.94
N ALA A 36 5.34 12.68 -6.85
CA ALA A 36 6.22 11.51 -6.86
C ALA A 36 7.69 11.94 -6.99
N ALA A 37 7.97 12.87 -7.91
CA ALA A 37 9.29 13.46 -8.10
C ALA A 37 9.79 14.20 -6.84
N SER A 38 8.93 14.98 -6.16
CA SER A 38 9.33 15.68 -4.93
C SER A 38 9.62 14.76 -3.74
N ARG A 39 9.22 13.48 -3.82
CA ARG A 39 9.38 12.48 -2.77
C ARG A 39 10.36 11.36 -3.16
N ASP A 40 11.12 11.56 -4.23
CA ASP A 40 12.10 10.61 -4.78
C ASP A 40 11.53 9.20 -4.97
N MET A 41 10.31 9.10 -5.51
CA MET A 41 9.66 7.82 -5.78
C MET A 41 8.96 7.78 -7.14
N SER A 42 8.69 6.57 -7.64
CA SER A 42 7.93 6.41 -8.87
C SER A 42 6.45 6.81 -8.67
N CYS A 43 5.80 7.21 -9.76
CA CYS A 43 4.36 7.52 -9.73
C CYS A 43 3.53 6.30 -9.28
N GLU A 44 3.95 5.09 -9.66
CA GLU A 44 3.32 3.84 -9.22
C GLU A 44 3.47 3.62 -7.70
N ALA A 45 4.67 3.86 -7.15
CA ALA A 45 4.92 3.74 -5.72
C ALA A 45 4.07 4.74 -4.93
N LEU A 46 3.94 5.98 -5.42
CA LEU A 46 3.08 6.99 -4.82
C LEU A 46 1.61 6.56 -4.82
N LEU A 47 1.11 6.03 -5.94
CA LEU A 47 -0.26 5.53 -6.05
C LEU A 47 -0.53 4.41 -5.04
N LYS A 48 0.36 3.41 -4.96
CA LYS A 48 0.26 2.32 -3.98
C LYS A 48 0.26 2.85 -2.54
N LEU A 49 1.11 3.85 -2.25
CA LEU A 49 1.17 4.48 -0.94
C LEU A 49 -0.14 5.18 -0.58
N TYR A 50 -0.69 6.00 -1.48
CA TYR A 50 -1.92 6.75 -1.24
C TYR A 50 -3.13 5.83 -1.08
N ILE A 51 -3.25 4.81 -1.94
CA ILE A 51 -4.30 3.78 -1.81
C ILE A 51 -4.18 3.09 -0.44
N GLY A 52 -2.97 2.64 -0.09
CA GLY A 52 -2.74 1.94 1.17
C GLY A 52 -2.95 2.82 2.41
N GLN A 53 -2.67 4.13 2.32
CA GLN A 53 -2.88 5.07 3.42
C GLN A 53 -4.37 5.28 3.69
N GLY A 54 -5.15 5.63 2.67
CA GLY A 54 -6.60 5.85 2.81
C GLY A 54 -7.31 4.60 3.30
N LEU A 55 -7.03 3.45 2.67
CA LEU A 55 -7.67 2.18 3.03
C LEU A 55 -7.39 1.77 4.48
N ARG A 56 -6.14 1.89 4.96
CA ARG A 56 -5.81 1.57 6.35
C ARG A 56 -6.52 2.50 7.34
N GLN A 57 -6.66 3.78 7.01
CA GLN A 57 -7.40 4.72 7.86
C GLN A 57 -8.88 4.34 7.95
N ASP A 58 -9.51 3.98 6.84
CA ASP A 58 -10.94 3.63 6.82
C ASP A 58 -11.22 2.28 7.48
N LEU A 59 -10.34 1.28 7.29
CA LEU A 59 -10.42 0.01 8.01
C LEU A 59 -10.28 0.20 9.52
N ALA A 60 -9.36 1.06 9.97
CA ALA A 60 -9.18 1.36 11.39
C ALA A 60 -10.43 2.02 12.00
N LYS A 61 -11.04 2.99 11.29
CA LYS A 61 -12.30 3.62 11.73
C LYS A 61 -13.44 2.62 11.82
N SER A 62 -13.57 1.74 10.83
CA SER A 62 -14.62 0.71 10.78
C SER A 62 -14.48 -0.29 11.92
N PHE A 63 -13.24 -0.68 12.23
CA PHE A 63 -12.94 -1.55 13.37
C PHE A 63 -13.30 -0.88 14.70
N TYR A 64 -12.88 0.38 14.90
CA TYR A 64 -13.21 1.14 16.11
C TYR A 64 -14.72 1.23 16.34
N LYS A 65 -15.48 1.56 15.30
CA LYS A 65 -16.94 1.65 15.38
C LYS A 65 -17.56 0.32 15.81
N ARG A 66 -17.14 -0.79 15.20
CA ARG A 66 -17.65 -2.13 15.52
C ARG A 66 -17.35 -2.53 16.96
N VAL A 67 -16.15 -2.22 17.46
CA VAL A 67 -15.78 -2.51 18.85
C VAL A 67 -16.66 -1.71 19.81
N LEU A 68 -16.85 -0.41 19.55
CA LEU A 68 -17.68 0.45 20.39
C LEU A 68 -19.15 -0.02 20.45
N GLU A 69 -19.73 -0.39 19.30
CA GLU A 69 -21.08 -0.94 19.21
C GLU A 69 -21.21 -2.27 19.99
N ALA A 70 -20.26 -3.19 19.80
CA ALA A 70 -20.26 -4.47 20.50
C ALA A 70 -20.12 -4.32 22.03
N THR A 71 -19.38 -3.31 22.50
CA THR A 71 -19.27 -3.03 23.94
C THR A 71 -20.51 -2.36 24.52
N ALA A 72 -21.25 -1.58 23.72
CA ALA A 72 -22.48 -0.92 24.17
C ALA A 72 -23.69 -1.87 24.23
N GLU A 73 -23.70 -2.92 23.40
CA GLU A 73 -24.73 -3.98 23.45
C GLU A 73 -24.49 -5.02 24.55
N ALA A 74 -23.29 -5.05 25.14
CA ALA A 74 -22.90 -6.00 26.19
C ALA A 74 -23.14 -5.47 27.62
N GLU A 75 -23.68 -4.26 27.76
CA GLU A 75 -24.06 -3.58 29.02
C GLU A 75 -25.59 -3.58 29.20
#